data_AF-A0A0X8CF67-F1
#
_entry.id   AF-A0A0X8CF67-F1
#
_cell.length_a   1.000
_cell.length_b   1.000
_cell.length_c   1.000
_cell.angle_alpha   90.00
_cell.angle_beta   90.00
_cell.angle_gamma   90.00
#
_symmetry.space_group_name_H-M   'P 1'
#
loop_
_entity.id
_entity.type
_entity.pdbx_description
1 polymer ?
#
loop_
_entity_poly.entity_id
_entity_poly.type
_entity_poly.pdbx_seq_one_letter_code
_entity_poly.pdbx_strand_id
1 'polypeptide(L)'
;MVKTCFGAAAVIAVILATALAGAQPAEARDGCGANRYRGPGGACHWFGRGPYPNGFYGPRMASNGCPPGYWHGPWGHCRDTPYHGRLPGGGWQ
;
A
#
# COMPACT_ATOMS: atom_id res chain seq x y z
N MET A 1 1.58 13.76 47.27
CA MET A 1 0.70 13.46 46.11
C MET A 1 1.30 13.97 44.79
N VAL A 2 2.62 13.97 44.60
CA VAL A 2 3.27 14.47 43.36
C VAL A 2 3.98 13.36 42.56
N LYS A 3 4.36 12.27 43.23
CA LYS A 3 5.14 11.15 42.67
C LYS A 3 4.35 10.31 41.63
N THR A 4 3.03 10.22 41.79
CA THR A 4 2.12 9.47 40.90
C THR A 4 1.87 10.19 39.57
N CYS A 5 1.88 11.53 39.56
CA CYS A 5 1.69 12.33 38.35
C CYS A 5 2.89 12.22 37.38
N PHE A 6 4.12 12.15 37.90
CA PHE A 6 5.32 11.96 37.07
C PHE A 6 5.36 10.58 36.40
N GLY A 7 4.92 9.53 37.10
CA GLY A 7 4.81 8.19 36.53
C GLY A 7 3.77 8.10 35.41
N ALA A 8 2.60 8.72 35.61
CA ALA A 8 1.55 8.77 34.60
C ALA A 8 2.00 9.54 33.33
N ALA A 9 2.71 10.66 33.49
CA ALA A 9 3.22 11.44 32.37
C ALA A 9 4.27 10.66 31.55
N ALA A 10 5.16 9.91 32.21
CA ALA A 10 6.16 9.09 31.53
C ALA A 10 5.52 7.93 30.75
N VAL A 11 4.50 7.27 31.33
CA VAL A 11 3.76 6.20 30.64
C VAL A 11 2.99 6.75 29.44
N ILE A 12 2.34 7.89 29.57
CA ILE A 12 1.65 8.57 28.46
C ILE A 12 2.63 8.92 27.34
N ALA A 13 3.82 9.43 27.68
CA ALA A 13 4.85 9.76 26.69
C ALA A 13 5.34 8.51 25.93
N VAL A 14 5.53 7.38 26.61
CA VAL A 14 5.93 6.11 25.97
C VAL A 14 4.82 5.55 25.08
N ILE A 15 3.56 5.65 25.50
CA ILE A 15 2.39 5.21 24.70
C ILE A 15 2.26 6.08 23.44
N LEU A 16 2.40 7.40 23.56
CA LEU A 16 2.40 8.30 22.41
C LEU A 16 3.57 8.02 21.47
N ALA A 17 4.79 7.85 22.00
CA ALA A 17 5.97 7.57 21.18
C ALA A 17 5.85 6.25 20.40
N THR A 18 5.30 5.20 21.03
CA THR A 18 5.08 3.91 20.34
C THR A 18 3.96 3.99 19.31
N ALA A 19 2.88 4.74 19.56
CA ALA A 19 1.82 4.98 18.58
C ALA A 19 2.32 5.74 17.35
N LEU A 20 3.17 6.76 17.52
CA LEU A 20 3.76 7.50 16.40
C LEU A 20 4.78 6.66 15.61
N ALA A 21 5.54 5.78 16.28
CA ALA A 21 6.50 4.90 15.61
C ALA A 21 5.83 3.76 14.83
N GLY A 22 4.60 3.36 15.21
CA GLY A 22 3.81 2.34 14.52
C GLY A 22 3.02 2.84 13.32
N ALA A 23 2.88 4.16 13.15
CA ALA A 23 2.21 4.76 12.00
C ALA A 23 3.10 4.63 10.75
N GLN A 24 3.02 3.48 10.08
CA GLN A 24 3.74 3.24 8.83
C GLN A 24 3.27 4.27 7.80
N PRO A 25 4.20 4.93 7.07
CA PRO A 25 3.80 5.91 6.09
C PRO A 25 3.03 5.19 4.97
N ALA A 26 1.91 5.76 4.52
CA ALA A 26 0.98 5.14 3.56
C ALA A 26 1.63 4.75 2.21
N GLU A 27 2.86 5.19 1.96
CA GLU A 27 3.77 4.75 0.90
C GLU A 27 4.16 3.26 0.98
N ALA A 28 3.94 2.61 2.13
CA ALA A 28 4.06 1.17 2.27
C ALA A 28 2.91 0.38 1.62
N ARG A 29 1.84 1.04 1.13
CA ARG A 29 0.62 0.35 0.67
C ARG A 29 0.84 -0.68 -0.44
N ASP A 30 1.92 -0.54 -1.22
CA ASP A 30 2.27 -1.50 -2.26
C ASP A 30 3.61 -2.22 -2.01
N GLY A 31 4.31 -1.95 -0.90
CA GLY A 31 5.61 -2.56 -0.56
C GLY A 31 6.78 -2.17 -1.48
N CYS A 32 6.67 -1.07 -2.24
CA CYS A 32 7.70 -0.62 -3.19
C CYS A 32 8.49 0.62 -2.74
N GLY A 33 8.11 1.26 -1.63
CA GLY A 33 8.75 2.44 -1.08
C GLY A 33 8.25 3.76 -1.66
N ALA A 34 8.77 4.88 -1.16
CA ALA A 34 8.36 6.23 -1.56
C ALA A 34 8.52 6.46 -3.08
N ASN A 35 7.53 7.14 -3.66
CA ASN A 35 7.46 7.50 -5.09
C ASN A 35 7.45 6.32 -6.08
N ARG A 36 7.11 5.12 -5.61
CA ARG A 36 7.08 3.90 -6.40
C ARG A 36 5.74 3.20 -6.26
N TYR A 37 5.39 2.38 -7.25
CA TYR A 37 4.19 1.56 -7.27
C TYR A 37 4.50 0.12 -7.65
N ARG A 38 3.61 -0.81 -7.27
CA ARG A 38 3.68 -2.21 -7.69
C ARG A 38 2.94 -2.39 -9.01
N GLY A 39 3.69 -2.70 -10.06
CA GLY A 39 3.18 -2.89 -11.42
C GLY A 39 2.68 -4.31 -11.71
N PRO A 40 2.33 -4.57 -12.98
CA PRO A 40 1.97 -5.90 -13.46
C PRO A 40 3.10 -6.89 -13.18
N GLY A 41 2.75 -8.08 -12.68
CA GLY A 41 3.73 -9.10 -12.28
C GLY A 41 4.42 -8.84 -10.95
N GLY A 42 4.04 -7.78 -10.22
CA GLY A 42 4.52 -7.53 -8.86
C GLY A 42 5.83 -6.76 -8.75
N ALA A 43 6.42 -6.31 -9.87
CA ALA A 43 7.64 -5.49 -9.89
C ALA A 43 7.39 -4.05 -9.42
N CYS A 44 8.42 -3.41 -8.88
CA CYS A 44 8.34 -2.02 -8.44
C CYS A 44 8.79 -1.05 -9.53
N HIS A 45 8.00 -0.01 -9.78
CA HIS A 45 8.28 1.03 -10.78
C HIS A 45 8.13 2.43 -10.18
N TRP A 46 8.76 3.43 -10.80
CA TRP A 46 8.66 4.83 -10.39
C TRP A 46 7.35 5.46 -10.84
N PHE A 47 6.75 6.34 -10.05
CA PHE A 47 5.58 7.08 -10.54
C PHE A 47 5.89 7.84 -11.84
N GLY A 48 4.97 7.81 -12.80
CA GLY A 48 5.18 8.39 -14.13
C GLY A 48 6.12 7.62 -15.06
N ARG A 49 6.55 6.42 -14.65
CA ARG A 49 7.40 5.55 -15.46
C ARG A 49 7.04 4.09 -15.27
N GLY A 50 7.03 3.32 -16.36
CA GLY A 50 6.84 1.88 -16.27
C GLY A 50 5.84 1.36 -17.31
N PRO A 51 5.30 0.15 -17.10
CA PRO A 51 4.51 -0.56 -18.10
C PRO A 51 3.11 0.01 -18.33
N TYR A 52 2.62 0.91 -17.46
CA TYR A 52 1.34 1.57 -17.67
C TYR A 52 1.49 2.77 -18.63
N PRO A 53 0.46 3.04 -19.48
CA PRO A 53 0.48 4.20 -20.37
C PRO A 53 0.60 5.50 -19.57
N ASN A 54 1.54 6.36 -19.97
CA ASN A 54 1.97 7.58 -19.25
C ASN A 54 2.57 7.35 -17.84
N GLY A 55 2.80 6.10 -17.46
CA GLY A 55 3.19 5.72 -16.10
C GLY A 55 2.05 5.91 -15.10
N PHE A 56 2.09 5.15 -14.00
CA PHE A 56 1.12 5.32 -12.93
C PHE A 56 1.60 6.38 -11.96
N TYR A 57 0.74 7.30 -11.52
CA TYR A 57 1.09 8.37 -10.56
C TYR A 57 0.46 8.17 -9.17
N GLY A 58 -0.07 6.97 -8.92
CA GLY A 58 -0.41 6.51 -7.58
C GLY A 58 -1.90 6.30 -7.31
N PRO A 59 -2.21 5.68 -6.16
CA PRO A 59 -3.56 5.31 -5.75
C PRO A 59 -4.50 6.51 -5.53
N ARG A 60 -3.99 7.74 -5.53
CA ARG A 60 -4.81 8.96 -5.46
C ARG A 60 -5.57 9.27 -6.76
N MET A 61 -5.14 8.72 -7.89
CA MET A 61 -5.83 8.89 -9.18
C MET A 61 -6.83 7.76 -9.48
N ALA A 62 -6.87 6.73 -8.63
CA ALA A 62 -7.62 5.52 -8.87
C ALA A 62 -8.38 5.10 -7.62
N SER A 63 -9.70 5.26 -7.62
CA SER A 63 -10.58 4.81 -6.52
C SER A 63 -10.36 3.34 -6.14
N ASN A 64 -9.81 2.53 -7.06
CA ASN A 64 -9.57 1.10 -6.88
C ASN A 64 -8.08 0.74 -6.79
N GLY A 65 -7.16 1.69 -6.57
CA GLY A 65 -5.71 1.39 -6.49
C GLY A 65 -5.03 1.04 -7.83
N CYS A 66 -5.81 0.83 -8.90
CA CYS A 66 -5.34 0.51 -10.25
C CYS A 66 -5.58 1.65 -11.25
N PRO A 67 -4.66 1.90 -12.20
CA PRO A 67 -4.81 2.98 -13.19
C PRO A 67 -6.16 2.93 -13.93
N PRO A 68 -6.65 4.06 -14.48
CA PRO A 68 -7.87 4.07 -15.29
C PRO A 68 -7.81 3.02 -16.41
N GLY A 69 -8.84 2.17 -16.51
CA GLY A 69 -8.87 1.04 -17.45
C GLY A 69 -8.23 -0.26 -16.94
N TYR A 70 -7.60 -0.22 -15.77
CA TYR A 70 -7.03 -1.39 -15.09
C TYR A 70 -7.87 -1.76 -13.86
N TRP A 71 -7.92 -3.05 -13.54
CA TRP A 71 -8.67 -3.62 -12.42
C TRP A 71 -7.76 -4.49 -11.56
N HIS A 72 -8.09 -4.66 -10.28
CA HIS A 72 -7.32 -5.51 -9.36
C HIS A 72 -7.53 -6.98 -9.68
N GLY A 73 -6.48 -7.62 -10.19
CA GLY A 73 -6.45 -9.04 -10.45
C GLY A 73 -6.57 -9.89 -9.18
N PRO A 74 -6.86 -11.21 -9.32
CA PRO A 74 -7.05 -12.11 -8.19
C PRO A 74 -5.87 -12.15 -7.21
N TRP A 75 -4.67 -11.89 -7.71
CA TRP A 75 -3.41 -11.91 -6.96
C TRP A 75 -2.96 -10.52 -6.48
N GLY A 76 -3.85 -9.52 -6.54
CA GLY A 76 -3.56 -8.14 -6.14
C GLY A 76 -2.78 -7.34 -7.17
N HIS A 77 -2.53 -7.88 -8.37
CA HIS A 77 -1.86 -7.15 -9.46
C HIS A 77 -2.89 -6.43 -10.31
N CYS A 78 -2.65 -5.18 -10.68
CA CYS A 78 -3.54 -4.53 -11.64
C CYS A 78 -3.38 -5.15 -13.03
N ARG A 79 -4.51 -5.39 -13.71
CA ARG A 79 -4.59 -5.95 -15.06
C ARG A 79 -5.55 -5.14 -15.92
N ASP A 80 -5.32 -5.15 -17.22
CA ASP A 80 -6.17 -4.57 -18.26
C ASP A 80 -6.89 -5.65 -19.09
N THR A 81 -6.49 -6.91 -18.96
CA THR A 81 -7.10 -8.05 -19.67
C THR A 81 -7.92 -8.93 -18.72
N PRO A 82 -8.93 -9.68 -19.22
CA PRO A 82 -9.55 -10.76 -18.47
C PRO A 82 -8.50 -11.74 -17.90
N TYR A 83 -8.77 -12.29 -16.73
CA TYR A 83 -7.90 -13.31 -16.12
C TYR A 83 -8.32 -14.70 -16.58
N HIS A 84 -7.37 -15.48 -17.08
CA HIS A 84 -7.51 -16.91 -17.27
C HIS A 84 -6.43 -17.66 -16.50
N GLY A 85 -6.83 -18.49 -15.55
CA GLY A 85 -5.89 -19.22 -14.70
C GLY A 85 -6.45 -19.67 -13.36
N ARG A 86 -5.56 -20.22 -12.55
CA ARG A 86 -5.88 -20.70 -11.21
C ARG A 86 -6.11 -19.51 -10.27
N LEU A 87 -7.21 -19.48 -9.53
CA LEU A 87 -7.54 -18.42 -8.60
C LEU A 87 -6.89 -18.66 -7.21
N PRO A 88 -6.68 -17.59 -6.43
CA PRO A 88 -6.42 -17.71 -5.00
C PRO A 88 -7.65 -18.35 -4.35
N GLY A 89 -7.49 -19.58 -3.87
CA GLY A 89 -8.61 -20.44 -3.43
C GLY A 89 -8.77 -21.73 -4.24
N GLY A 90 -7.95 -21.92 -5.29
CA GLY A 90 -7.86 -23.19 -6.02
C GLY A 90 -8.89 -23.36 -7.15
N GLY A 91 -9.78 -22.39 -7.35
CA GLY A 91 -10.68 -22.33 -8.49
C GLY A 91 -9.96 -22.00 -9.80
N TRP A 92 -10.70 -21.97 -10.91
CA TRP A 92 -10.23 -21.50 -12.21
C TRP A 92 -11.19 -20.43 -12.74
N GLN A 93 -10.65 -19.46 -13.46
CA GLN A 93 -11.39 -18.39 -14.16
C GLN A 93 -10.75 -18.19 -15.54
#